data_AF-A0A7S2Y1J2-F1
#
_entry.id   AF-A0A7S2Y1J2-F1
#
_cell.length_a   1.000
_cell.length_b   1.000
_cell.length_c   1.000
_cell.angle_alpha   90.00
_cell.angle_beta   90.00
_cell.angle_gamma   90.00
#
_symmetry.space_group_name_H-M   'P 1'
#
loop_
_entity.id
_entity.type
_entity.pdbx_description
1 polymer ?
#
loop_
_entity_poly.entity_id
_entity_poly.type
_entity_poly.pdbx_seq_one_letter_code
_entity_poly.pdbx_strand_id
1 'polypeptide(L)'
;MAAMEPLVWCAALMLPSLYLVYGEFEKRNDIFWEIFASIVFGVFGFVVTSVAIPKTKEYLVRRGLVGKDLCKKGMKGGEKIIPEAMGIVPGVSFLVCIIFCQIFYAYSRDAVKMGCKKK
;
A
#
# COMPACT_ATOMS: atom_id res chain seq x y z
N MET A 1 -28.23 1.40 -18.09
CA MET A 1 -28.67 1.88 -16.76
C MET A 1 -28.33 0.87 -15.64
N ALA A 2 -27.17 0.20 -15.67
CA ALA A 2 -26.80 -0.81 -14.66
C ALA A 2 -25.54 -0.44 -13.83
N ALA A 3 -24.81 0.60 -14.22
CA ALA A 3 -23.58 1.03 -13.53
C ALA A 3 -23.78 2.22 -12.57
N MET A 4 -24.98 2.85 -12.56
CA MET A 4 -25.24 4.04 -11.75
C MET A 4 -25.53 3.69 -10.27
N GLU A 5 -26.22 2.58 -10.02
CA GLU A 5 -26.52 2.07 -8.68
C GLU A 5 -25.27 1.84 -7.81
N PRO A 6 -24.24 1.09 -8.25
CA PRO A 6 -23.06 0.84 -7.41
C PRO A 6 -22.26 2.12 -7.13
N LEU A 7 -22.27 3.09 -8.05
CA LEU A 7 -21.55 4.36 -7.87
C LEU A 7 -22.15 5.19 -6.73
N VAL A 8 -23.49 5.22 -6.61
CA VAL A 8 -24.20 5.95 -5.57
C VAL A 8 -23.93 5.37 -4.19
N TRP A 9 -23.90 4.04 -4.06
CA TRP A 9 -23.56 3.37 -2.80
C TRP A 9 -22.10 3.59 -2.39
N CYS A 10 -21.17 3.59 -3.36
CA CYS A 10 -19.78 3.96 -3.09
C CYS A 10 -19.65 5.40 -2.60
N ALA A 11 -20.32 6.35 -3.25
CA ALA A 11 -20.32 7.75 -2.82
C ALA A 11 -20.92 7.93 -1.43
N ALA A 12 -22.02 7.22 -1.12
CA ALA A 12 -22.65 7.25 0.19
C ALA A 12 -21.72 6.73 1.31
N LEU A 13 -20.93 5.68 1.04
CA LEU A 13 -19.95 5.14 1.99
C LEU A 13 -18.72 6.05 2.16
N MET A 14 -18.42 6.92 1.19
CA MET A 14 -17.33 7.90 1.30
C MET A 14 -17.73 9.19 2.03
N LEU A 15 -19.04 9.49 2.15
CA LEU A 15 -19.50 10.70 2.84
C LEU A 15 -19.02 10.81 4.31
N PRO A 16 -19.09 9.76 5.15
CA PRO A 16 -18.62 9.83 6.53
C PRO A 16 -17.11 10.04 6.63
N SER A 17 -16.33 9.40 5.75
CA SER A 17 -14.87 9.53 5.76
C SER A 17 -14.45 10.93 5.28
N LEU A 18 -15.10 11.47 4.24
CA LEU A 18 -14.87 12.84 3.79
C LEU A 18 -15.25 13.88 4.86
N TYR A 19 -16.36 13.67 5.57
CA TYR A 19 -16.78 14.56 6.67
C TYR A 19 -15.76 14.59 7.81
N LEU A 20 -15.28 13.41 8.23
CA LEU A 20 -14.24 13.32 9.28
C LEU A 20 -12.93 13.96 8.83
N VAL A 21 -12.52 13.73 7.58
CA VAL A 21 -11.32 14.36 7.02
C VAL A 21 -11.48 15.88 7.03
N TYR A 22 -12.60 16.42 6.54
CA TYR A 22 -12.83 17.87 6.50
C TYR A 22 -12.83 18.50 7.91
N GLY A 23 -13.50 17.87 8.89
CA GLY A 23 -13.57 18.37 10.26
C GLY A 23 -12.23 18.35 11.00
N GLU A 24 -11.37 17.38 10.70
CA GLU A 24 -10.01 17.30 11.26
C GLU A 24 -9.04 18.25 10.54
N PHE A 25 -9.19 18.45 9.22
CA PHE A 25 -8.39 19.41 8.45
C PHE A 25 -8.53 20.84 8.95
N GLU A 26 -9.74 21.26 9.33
CA GLU A 26 -9.97 22.61 9.87
C GLU A 26 -9.35 22.80 11.27
N LYS A 27 -9.14 21.71 12.01
CA LYS A 27 -8.55 21.74 13.36
C LYS A 27 -7.03 21.53 13.41
N ARG A 28 -6.44 20.82 12.45
CA ARG A 28 -4.99 20.52 12.44
C ARG A 28 -4.39 20.53 11.03
N ASN A 29 -3.54 21.53 10.77
CA ASN A 29 -2.68 21.56 9.59
C ASN A 29 -1.64 20.42 9.56
N ASP A 30 -1.29 19.83 10.71
CA ASP A 30 -0.28 18.75 10.78
C ASP A 30 -0.75 17.48 10.04
N ILE A 31 -2.07 17.25 9.97
CA ILE A 31 -2.67 16.09 9.31
C ILE A 31 -2.39 16.09 7.81
N PHE A 32 -2.33 17.26 7.17
CA PHE A 32 -1.97 17.36 5.77
C PHE A 32 -0.57 16.80 5.50
N TRP A 33 0.38 17.08 6.40
CA TRP A 33 1.76 16.60 6.28
C TRP A 33 1.86 15.08 6.51
N GLU A 34 1.04 14.54 7.42
CA GLU A 34 0.95 13.09 7.66
C GLU A 34 0.36 12.34 6.45
N ILE A 35 -0.73 12.87 5.87
CA ILE A 35 -1.34 12.31 4.66
C ILE A 35 -0.36 12.41 3.48
N PHE A 36 0.29 13.56 3.31
CA PHE A 36 1.28 13.75 2.25
C PHE A 36 2.44 12.76 2.39
N ALA A 37 2.99 12.59 3.59
CA ALA A 37 4.04 11.61 3.86
C ALA A 37 3.57 10.18 3.51
N SER A 38 2.34 9.81 3.86
CA SER A 38 1.78 8.49 3.55
C SER A 38 1.69 8.22 2.03
N ILE A 39 1.32 9.24 1.24
CA ILE A 39 1.30 9.15 -0.23
C ILE A 39 2.72 8.98 -0.77
N VAL A 40 3.69 9.75 -0.27
CA VAL A 40 5.10 9.64 -0.67
C VAL A 40 5.65 8.24 -0.40
N PHE A 41 5.41 7.70 0.81
CA PHE A 41 5.81 6.34 1.15
C PHE A 41 5.09 5.28 0.31
N GLY A 42 3.82 5.49 -0.05
CA GLY A 42 3.08 4.61 -0.95
C GLY A 42 3.67 4.56 -2.36
N VAL A 43 3.98 5.72 -2.94
CA VAL A 43 4.65 5.82 -4.25
C VAL A 43 6.03 5.18 -4.19
N PHE A 44 6.80 5.45 -3.14
CA PHE A 44 8.10 4.84 -2.93
C PHE A 44 8.00 3.31 -2.83
N GLY A 45 7.08 2.79 -2.02
CA GLY A 45 6.83 1.35 -1.90
C GLY A 45 6.43 0.71 -3.22
N PHE A 46 5.66 1.38 -4.07
CA PHE A 46 5.31 0.91 -5.41
C PHE A 46 6.54 0.79 -6.31
N VAL A 47 7.41 1.82 -6.33
CA VAL A 47 8.65 1.81 -7.12
C VAL A 47 9.59 0.70 -6.64
N VAL A 48 9.81 0.59 -5.33
CA VAL A 48 10.64 -0.45 -4.73
C VAL A 48 10.13 -1.84 -5.09
N THR A 49 8.82 -2.06 -4.96
CA THR A 49 8.19 -3.35 -5.31
C THR A 49 8.39 -3.68 -6.79
N SER A 50 8.19 -2.71 -7.68
CA SER A 50 8.32 -2.90 -9.13
C SER A 50 9.74 -3.31 -9.53
N VAL A 51 10.75 -2.75 -8.87
CA VAL A 51 12.16 -3.10 -9.10
C VAL A 51 12.55 -4.42 -8.42
N ALA A 52 11.97 -4.73 -7.26
CA ALA A 52 12.28 -5.93 -6.49
C ALA A 52 11.67 -7.22 -7.06
N ILE A 53 10.49 -7.14 -7.71
CA ILE A 53 9.82 -8.30 -8.33
C ILE A 53 10.73 -9.06 -9.32
N PRO A 54 11.34 -8.43 -10.35
CA PRO A 54 12.16 -9.16 -11.32
C PRO A 54 13.39 -9.79 -10.68
N LYS A 55 13.99 -9.15 -9.66
CA LYS A 55 15.12 -9.70 -8.92
C LYS A 55 14.71 -10.93 -8.11
N THR A 56 13.62 -10.84 -7.37
CA THR A 56 13.13 -11.91 -6.49
C THR A 56 12.66 -13.13 -7.28
N LYS A 57 12.12 -12.93 -8.48
CA LYS A 57 11.76 -14.01 -9.39
C LYS A 57 12.91 -14.99 -9.65
N GLU A 58 14.12 -14.48 -9.88
CA GLU A 58 15.28 -15.36 -10.10
C GLU A 58 15.65 -16.14 -8.84
N TYR A 59 15.55 -15.52 -7.66
CA TYR A 59 15.83 -16.20 -6.38
C TYR A 59 14.81 -17.30 -6.06
N LEU A 60 13.52 -17.05 -6.31
CA LEU A 60 12.45 -18.04 -6.11
C LEU A 60 12.63 -19.26 -7.02
N VAL A 61 12.99 -19.02 -8.29
CA VAL A 61 13.30 -20.09 -9.25
C VAL A 61 14.50 -20.92 -8.80
N ARG A 62 15.58 -20.29 -8.32
CA ARG A 62 16.76 -20.99 -7.80
C ARG A 62 16.46 -21.83 -6.56
N ARG A 63 15.51 -21.41 -5.74
CA ARG A 63 15.05 -22.14 -4.55
C ARG A 63 14.04 -23.25 -4.86
N GLY A 64 13.63 -23.40 -6.12
CA GLY A 64 12.63 -24.38 -6.53
C GLY A 64 11.20 -24.03 -6.11
N LEU A 65 10.93 -22.79 -5.65
CA LEU A 65 9.57 -22.30 -5.41
C LEU A 65 8.93 -21.90 -6.74
N VAL A 66 8.54 -22.92 -7.50
CA VAL A 66 8.01 -22.75 -8.83
C VAL A 66 6.85 -23.69 -9.10
N GLY A 67 5.92 -23.20 -9.91
CA GLY A 67 4.69 -23.87 -10.28
C GLY A 67 4.45 -23.80 -11.78
N LYS A 68 3.57 -24.68 -12.25
CA LYS A 68 3.03 -24.63 -13.61
C LYS A 68 1.61 -24.09 -13.58
N ASP A 69 1.24 -23.37 -14.64
CA ASP A 69 -0.15 -22.94 -14.84
C ASP A 69 -1.01 -24.17 -15.21
N LEU A 70 -1.71 -24.72 -14.21
CA LEU A 70 -2.54 -25.92 -14.35
C LEU A 70 -3.68 -25.73 -15.35
N CYS A 71 -4.14 -24.49 -15.55
CA CYS A 71 -5.22 -24.16 -16.48
C CYS A 71 -4.76 -24.15 -17.95
N LYS A 72 -3.46 -24.35 -18.22
CA LYS A 72 -2.89 -24.37 -19.59
C LYS A 72 -2.20 -25.70 -19.95
N LYS A 73 -2.64 -26.82 -19.38
CA LYS A 73 -2.12 -28.15 -19.72
C LYS A 73 -2.22 -28.39 -21.23
N GLY A 74 -1.09 -28.76 -21.87
CA GLY A 74 -1.01 -29.08 -23.30
C GLY A 74 -0.69 -27.91 -24.24
N MET A 75 -0.63 -26.66 -23.74
CA MET A 75 -0.19 -25.51 -24.54
C MET A 75 1.28 -25.19 -24.27
N LYS A 76 2.01 -24.65 -25.27
CA LYS A 76 3.41 -24.17 -25.10
C LYS A 76 3.60 -23.19 -23.93
N GLY A 77 2.54 -22.50 -23.51
CA GLY A 77 2.54 -21.60 -22.35
C GLY A 77 2.38 -22.28 -20.99
N GLY A 78 1.86 -23.51 -20.92
CA GLY A 78 1.59 -24.23 -19.66
C GLY A 78 2.79 -24.98 -19.09
N GLU A 79 3.83 -25.21 -19.89
CA GLU A 79 5.11 -25.76 -19.39
C GLU A 79 6.06 -24.69 -18.86
N LYS A 80 5.72 -23.40 -19.03
CA LYS A 80 6.53 -22.31 -18.51
C LYS A 80 6.51 -22.34 -16.98
N ILE A 81 7.70 -22.38 -16.41
CA ILE A 81 7.93 -22.33 -14.97
C ILE A 81 7.60 -20.92 -14.47
N ILE A 82 6.66 -20.81 -13.53
CA ILE A 82 6.24 -19.56 -12.91
C ILE A 82 6.73 -19.56 -11.45
N PRO A 83 7.39 -18.48 -10.98
CA PRO A 83 7.74 -18.37 -9.57
C PRO A 83 6.47 -18.35 -8.70
N GLU A 84 6.39 -19.24 -7.73
CA GLU A 84 5.33 -19.24 -6.73
C GLU A 84 5.69 -18.29 -5.57
N ALA A 85 4.69 -17.78 -4.86
CA ALA A 85 4.86 -16.87 -3.72
C ALA A 85 5.46 -15.47 -4.02
N MET A 86 5.29 -14.92 -5.22
CA MET A 86 5.71 -13.54 -5.54
C MET A 86 5.08 -12.46 -4.63
N GLY A 87 3.95 -12.76 -3.98
CA GLY A 87 3.29 -11.87 -3.00
C GLY A 87 4.16 -11.51 -1.79
N ILE A 88 5.25 -12.24 -1.54
CA ILE A 88 6.20 -11.89 -0.48
C ILE A 88 6.85 -10.51 -0.70
N VAL A 89 7.09 -10.13 -1.96
CA VAL A 89 7.73 -8.85 -2.31
C VAL A 89 6.86 -7.65 -1.98
N PRO A 90 5.61 -7.52 -2.49
CA PRO A 90 4.74 -6.42 -2.11
C PRO A 90 4.39 -6.44 -0.62
N GLY A 91 4.29 -7.62 0.01
CA GLY A 91 4.00 -7.72 1.44
C GLY A 91 5.11 -7.13 2.31
N VAL A 92 6.37 -7.50 2.07
CA VAL A 92 7.51 -6.94 2.82
C VAL A 92 7.67 -5.45 2.55
N SER A 93 7.55 -5.02 1.29
CA SER A 93 7.61 -3.60 0.91
C SER A 93 6.56 -2.77 1.67
N PHE A 94 5.32 -3.25 1.72
CA PHE A 94 4.24 -2.61 2.43
C PHE A 94 4.51 -2.51 3.94
N LEU A 95 4.98 -3.60 4.56
CA LEU A 95 5.32 -3.61 6.00
C LEU A 95 6.44 -2.63 6.33
N VAL A 96 7.46 -2.53 5.48
CA VAL A 96 8.54 -1.55 5.68
C VAL A 96 8.00 -0.12 5.60
N CYS A 97 7.18 0.17 4.58
CA CYS A 97 6.60 1.51 4.41
C CYS A 97 5.68 1.88 5.58
N ILE A 98 4.83 0.96 6.06
CA ILE A 98 3.91 1.27 7.16
C ILE A 98 4.62 1.47 8.49
N ILE A 99 5.72 0.75 8.74
CA ILE A 99 6.57 0.97 9.92
C ILE A 99 7.16 2.39 9.89
N PHE A 100 7.68 2.84 8.75
CA PHE A 100 8.18 4.21 8.60
C PHE A 100 7.09 5.26 8.78
N CYS A 101 5.90 5.06 8.18
CA CYS A 101 4.76 5.94 8.40
C CYS A 101 4.37 6.02 9.88
N GLN A 102 4.38 4.89 10.60
CA GLN A 102 4.02 4.84 12.00
C GLN A 102 5.01 5.60 12.88
N ILE A 103 6.31 5.50 12.59
CA ILE A 103 7.36 6.28 13.28
C ILE A 103 7.18 7.76 13.01
N PHE A 104 6.93 8.15 11.76
CA PHE A 104 6.71 9.54 11.38
C PHE A 104 5.49 10.13 12.11
N TYR A 105 4.39 9.37 12.16
CA TYR A 105 3.19 9.75 12.91
C TYR A 105 3.44 9.88 14.42
N ALA A 106 4.21 8.96 15.01
CA ALA A 106 4.56 9.03 16.43
C ALA A 106 5.36 10.31 16.75
N TYR A 107 6.35 10.64 15.92
CA TYR A 107 7.17 11.84 16.08
C TYR A 107 6.36 13.13 15.89
N SER A 108 5.49 13.18 14.88
CA SER A 108 4.55 14.30 14.66
C SER A 108 3.71 14.57 15.91
N ARG A 109 3.15 13.52 16.53
CA ARG A 109 2.37 13.66 17.77
C ARG A 109 3.17 14.16 18.97
N ASP A 110 4.41 13.71 19.12
CA ASP A 110 5.25 14.14 20.25
C ASP A 110 5.73 15.58 20.09
N ALA A 111 6.01 16.02 18.86
CA ALA A 111 6.31 17.43 18.56
C ALA A 111 5.15 18.36 18.94
N VAL A 112 3.90 17.96 18.64
CA VAL A 112 2.69 18.71 19.02
C VAL A 112 2.53 18.78 20.55
N LYS A 113 2.75 17.66 21.27
CA LYS A 113 2.65 17.64 22.75
C LYS A 113 3.68 18.53 23.42
N MET A 114 4.91 18.56 22.91
CA MET A 114 6.00 19.40 23.42
C MET A 114 5.71 20.90 23.18
N GLY A 115 5.08 21.26 22.06
CA GLY A 115 4.62 22.62 21.79
C GLY A 115 3.48 23.07 22.72
N CYS A 116 2.56 22.17 23.06
CA CYS A 116 1.42 22.45 23.95
C CYS A 116 1.84 22.63 25.42
N LYS A 117 2.96 22.02 25.84
CA LYS A 117 3.51 22.15 27.19
C LYS A 117 4.28 23.47 27.42
N LYS A 118 4.41 24.32 26.39
CA LYS A 118 5.19 25.57 26.42
C LYS A 118 4.32 26.82 26.67
N LYS A 119 3.12 26.65 27.20
CA LYS A 119 2.24 27.73 27.68
C LYS A 119 1.99 27.61 29.17
#